data_AF-A0A2U1MXQ3-F1
#
_entry.id   AF-A0A2U1MXQ3-F1
#
_cell.length_a   1.000
_cell.length_b   1.000
_cell.length_c   1.000
_cell.angle_alpha   90.00
_cell.angle_beta   90.00
_cell.angle_gamma   90.00
#
_symmetry.space_group_name_H-M   'P 1'
#
loop_
_entity.id
_entity.type
_entity.pdbx_description
1 polymer ?
#
loop_
_entity_poly.entity_id
_entity_poly.type
_entity_poly.pdbx_seq_one_letter_code
_entity_poly.pdbx_strand_id
1 'polypeptide(L)'
;MDAYQNEMKLLTQKLLHLMLQTLNVTQEEMNWAISARDSQTKLQLNSYPPCPNPSNSIGLAPHTDTLLLTLLHQGGANGLEIFVEGLGWSPVNPVDGAFVVNIGDLLHILSNATFQAVNHRVRVNKAKQRISVAYFHGPPVESVVAPSSSFENPCFRSMLLVEALKSTVMEPLLESVNSIIGCQKIDLYFEADCNYIEKACVLVLEYIAAKDHKSANDVRNEDDDHKTTKFRRLVSVNPIKVALITGITGQDGSYLTELLLSKGYSVHGLIRRSSNFNTQRINHIYIDPHNAHKARMKLHYADLTDASSLRRWIDTIAPDEIYNLAAQSHVAVSFEIPDYTADVVATGSLRLLEALRSHISATGRKGVKYYQAGSSEMFGSTPPPQAEDTPFHPRSPYAASKVAAHWYTVNYREAYGIYACNGILFNHESPRRGENFVTRKITRAVGRIKIGLQNKLFLGNLQASRDWGFAGDYVEAMWLMLQQEKPDDYVVATEESHTVEEFLEKAFGYVGLNWKDHVEIDKRYFRPTEVDNLKGDSTKARKVLGWKPKVGFEQLVKMMVDEDIELAKREKVLVDAGYMDAQQQP
;
A
#
# COMPACT_ATOMS: atom_id res chain seq x y z
N MET A 1 -35.68 12.54 -28.11
CA MET A 1 -34.58 13.32 -27.51
C MET A 1 -35.07 14.10 -26.32
N ASP A 2 -36.19 14.83 -26.45
CA ASP A 2 -36.76 15.62 -25.35
C ASP A 2 -37.12 14.79 -24.11
N ALA A 3 -37.72 13.61 -24.28
CA ALA A 3 -37.98 12.68 -23.18
C ALA A 3 -36.69 12.25 -22.45
N TYR A 4 -35.62 11.95 -23.20
CA TYR A 4 -34.32 11.59 -22.63
C TYR A 4 -33.69 12.77 -21.89
N GLN A 5 -33.76 13.98 -22.46
CA GLN A 5 -33.25 15.19 -21.83
C GLN A 5 -33.98 15.51 -20.52
N ASN A 6 -35.30 15.30 -20.48
CA ASN A 6 -36.10 15.46 -19.27
C ASN A 6 -35.73 14.44 -18.18
N GLU A 7 -35.54 13.16 -18.53
CA GLU A 7 -35.10 12.14 -17.58
C GLU A 7 -33.69 12.42 -17.05
N MET A 8 -32.75 12.81 -17.92
CA MET A 8 -31.40 13.21 -17.50
C MET A 8 -31.44 14.44 -16.59
N LYS A 9 -32.29 15.42 -16.88
CA LYS A 9 -32.49 16.58 -16.01
C LYS A 9 -32.94 16.19 -14.61
N LEU A 10 -33.98 15.36 -14.49
CA LEU A 10 -34.49 14.89 -13.21
C LEU A 10 -33.42 14.08 -12.45
N LEU A 11 -32.67 13.23 -13.15
CA LEU A 11 -31.57 12.47 -12.56
C LEU A 11 -30.46 13.38 -12.04
N THR A 12 -30.00 14.35 -12.85
CA THR A 12 -28.96 15.30 -12.45
C THR A 12 -29.40 16.16 -11.27
N GLN A 13 -30.66 16.60 -11.21
CA GLN A 13 -31.19 17.36 -10.08
C GLN A 13 -31.17 16.56 -8.78
N LYS A 14 -31.56 15.27 -8.83
CA LYS A 14 -31.47 14.38 -7.67
C LYS A 14 -30.02 14.19 -7.21
N LEU A 15 -29.09 14.01 -8.15
CA LEU A 15 -27.67 13.86 -7.83
C LEU A 15 -27.09 15.14 -7.21
N LEU A 16 -27.35 16.29 -7.81
CA LEU A 16 -26.92 17.58 -7.27
C LEU A 16 -27.51 17.82 -5.88
N HIS A 17 -28.78 17.50 -5.66
CA HIS A 17 -29.40 17.62 -4.34
C HIS A 17 -28.62 16.83 -3.28
N LEU A 18 -28.36 15.54 -3.56
CA LEU A 18 -27.61 14.67 -2.64
C LEU A 18 -26.18 15.17 -2.42
N MET A 19 -25.51 15.62 -3.48
CA MET A 19 -24.14 16.14 -3.38
C MET A 19 -24.08 17.44 -2.58
N LEU A 20 -25.00 18.37 -2.81
CA LEU A 20 -25.03 19.66 -2.12
C LEU A 20 -25.42 19.53 -0.65
N GLN A 21 -26.27 18.56 -0.30
CA GLN A 21 -26.58 18.24 1.10
C GLN A 21 -25.32 17.89 1.91
N THR A 22 -24.30 17.29 1.30
CA THR A 22 -23.04 16.98 2.00
C THR A 22 -22.17 18.21 2.30
N LEU A 23 -22.47 19.36 1.70
CA LEU A 23 -21.68 20.59 1.80
C LEU A 23 -22.31 21.64 2.74
N ASN A 24 -23.41 21.29 3.42
CA ASN A 24 -24.18 22.21 4.28
C ASN A 24 -24.50 23.55 3.61
N VAL A 25 -24.70 23.55 2.29
CA VAL A 25 -25.09 24.78 1.57
C VAL A 25 -26.50 25.21 1.98
N THR A 26 -26.80 26.50 1.87
CA THR A 26 -28.11 27.03 2.22
C THR A 26 -29.19 26.48 1.27
N GLN A 27 -30.44 26.42 1.73
CA GLN A 27 -31.57 26.02 0.89
C GLN A 27 -31.72 26.95 -0.34
N GLU A 28 -31.33 28.22 -0.22
CA GLU A 28 -31.30 29.18 -1.31
C GLU A 28 -30.26 28.81 -2.38
N GLU A 29 -29.03 28.48 -1.98
CA GLU A 29 -27.96 28.01 -2.88
C GLU A 29 -28.30 26.65 -3.52
N MET A 30 -28.94 25.74 -2.77
CA MET A 30 -29.47 24.49 -3.33
C MET A 30 -30.53 24.76 -4.39
N ASN A 31 -31.49 25.64 -4.10
CA ASN A 31 -32.54 25.98 -5.04
C ASN A 31 -31.96 26.63 -6.30
N TRP A 32 -30.94 27.48 -6.15
CA TRP A 32 -30.21 28.07 -7.26
C TRP A 32 -29.54 27.00 -8.14
N ALA A 33 -28.79 26.07 -7.54
CA ALA A 33 -28.05 25.04 -8.28
C ALA A 33 -28.95 23.96 -8.92
N ILE A 34 -30.15 23.73 -8.36
CA ILE A 34 -31.06 22.65 -8.76
C ILE A 34 -32.27 23.19 -9.56
N SER A 35 -32.45 24.51 -9.66
CA SER A 35 -33.65 25.14 -10.26
C SER A 35 -33.95 24.64 -11.67
N ALA A 36 -35.16 24.10 -11.84
CA ALA A 36 -35.59 23.50 -13.10
C ALA A 36 -35.94 24.53 -14.18
N ARG A 37 -36.43 25.72 -13.82
CA ARG A 37 -37.06 26.62 -14.80
C ARG A 37 -36.06 27.30 -15.73
N ASP A 38 -34.86 27.61 -15.23
CA ASP A 38 -33.89 28.46 -15.93
C ASP A 38 -32.50 27.81 -16.08
N SER A 39 -32.40 26.50 -15.82
CA SER A 39 -31.15 25.72 -15.94
C SER A 39 -30.63 25.68 -17.39
N GLN A 40 -29.32 25.87 -17.54
CA GLN A 40 -28.64 25.56 -18.79
C GLN A 40 -28.48 24.06 -18.93
N THR A 41 -28.98 23.52 -20.04
CA THR A 41 -28.80 22.11 -20.38
C THR A 41 -28.28 22.00 -21.80
N LYS A 42 -27.31 21.12 -22.01
CA LYS A 42 -26.77 20.82 -23.34
C LYS A 42 -26.73 19.31 -23.51
N LEU A 43 -27.18 18.82 -24.66
CA LEU A 43 -27.06 17.42 -25.01
C LEU A 43 -26.15 17.30 -26.23
N GLN A 44 -25.10 16.50 -26.11
CA GLN A 44 -24.08 16.33 -27.14
C GLN A 44 -23.90 14.86 -27.48
N LEU A 45 -24.09 14.52 -28.75
CA LEU A 45 -23.80 13.20 -29.29
C LEU A 45 -22.42 13.23 -29.95
N ASN A 46 -21.47 12.48 -29.42
CA ASN A 46 -20.12 12.38 -29.96
C ASN A 46 -19.95 11.02 -30.65
N SER A 47 -19.40 11.03 -31.86
CA SER A 47 -19.05 9.83 -32.62
C SER A 47 -17.57 9.83 -32.95
N TYR A 48 -16.86 8.81 -32.47
CA TYR A 48 -15.44 8.59 -32.68
C TYR A 48 -15.27 7.35 -33.57
N PRO A 49 -15.06 7.51 -34.89
CA PRO A 49 -14.89 6.38 -35.80
C PRO A 49 -13.61 5.58 -35.50
N PRO A 50 -13.54 4.30 -35.91
CA PRO A 50 -12.32 3.52 -35.79
C PRO A 50 -11.15 4.20 -36.51
N CYS A 51 -9.99 4.27 -35.87
CA CYS A 51 -8.78 4.88 -36.44
C CYS A 51 -7.69 3.81 -36.58
N PRO A 52 -7.14 3.54 -37.79
CA PRO A 52 -6.11 2.52 -37.98
C PRO A 52 -4.84 2.73 -37.14
N ASN A 53 -4.55 3.99 -36.80
CA ASN A 53 -3.40 4.37 -35.98
C ASN A 53 -3.80 5.29 -34.80
N PRO A 54 -4.42 4.74 -33.74
CA PRO A 54 -4.94 5.53 -32.62
C PRO A 54 -3.88 6.31 -31.83
N SER A 55 -2.60 5.92 -31.91
CA SER A 55 -1.53 6.65 -31.22
C SER A 55 -1.40 8.08 -31.73
N ASN A 56 -1.71 8.30 -33.01
CA ASN A 56 -1.50 9.57 -33.73
C ASN A 56 -2.78 10.41 -33.84
N SER A 57 -3.89 9.97 -33.25
CA SER A 57 -5.16 10.69 -33.28
C SER A 57 -5.72 10.81 -31.87
N ILE A 58 -6.09 12.03 -31.50
CA ILE A 58 -6.86 12.30 -30.28
C ILE A 58 -8.33 12.40 -30.69
N GLY A 59 -9.22 11.74 -29.96
CA GLY A 59 -10.67 11.89 -30.18
C GLY A 59 -11.15 13.22 -29.62
N LEU A 60 -10.94 13.42 -28.32
CA LEU A 60 -11.20 14.70 -27.64
C LEU A 60 -9.99 15.03 -26.78
N ALA A 61 -9.49 16.26 -26.90
CA ALA A 61 -8.31 16.73 -26.17
C ALA A 61 -8.55 16.77 -24.65
N PRO A 62 -7.48 16.74 -23.83
CA PRO A 62 -7.56 16.99 -22.40
C PRO A 62 -8.34 18.28 -22.07
N HIS A 63 -9.39 18.19 -21.25
CA HIS A 63 -10.20 19.31 -20.78
C HIS A 63 -10.96 18.95 -19.50
N THR A 64 -11.52 19.96 -18.84
CA THR A 64 -12.59 19.82 -17.83
C THR A 64 -13.93 20.28 -18.42
N ASP A 65 -15.03 19.81 -17.83
CA ASP A 65 -16.36 20.27 -18.22
C ASP A 65 -16.70 21.56 -17.49
N THR A 66 -17.18 22.57 -18.20
CA THR A 66 -17.36 23.91 -17.59
C THR A 66 -18.56 24.00 -16.65
N LEU A 67 -19.65 23.23 -16.85
CA LEU A 67 -20.91 23.36 -16.11
C LEU A 67 -20.89 22.65 -14.73
N LEU A 68 -22.03 22.41 -14.07
CA LEU A 68 -22.05 21.77 -12.74
C LEU A 68 -21.73 20.28 -12.82
N LEU A 69 -22.45 19.56 -13.69
CA LEU A 69 -22.30 18.11 -13.87
C LEU A 69 -22.48 17.72 -15.34
N THR A 70 -21.78 16.66 -15.74
CA THR A 70 -22.01 15.96 -17.01
C THR A 70 -22.38 14.51 -16.75
N LEU A 71 -23.50 14.04 -17.30
CA LEU A 71 -23.90 12.65 -17.32
C LEU A 71 -23.57 12.08 -18.70
N LEU A 72 -22.65 11.13 -18.74
CA LEU A 72 -22.08 10.57 -19.95
C LEU A 72 -22.44 9.10 -20.11
N HIS A 73 -23.23 8.80 -21.13
CA HIS A 73 -23.44 7.43 -21.61
C HIS A 73 -22.35 7.06 -22.62
N GLN A 74 -21.61 5.98 -22.39
CA GLN A 74 -20.38 5.66 -23.13
C GLN A 74 -20.55 4.72 -24.34
N GLY A 75 -21.74 4.14 -24.56
CA GLY A 75 -22.03 3.30 -25.74
C GLY A 75 -21.16 2.03 -25.87
N GLY A 76 -20.62 1.52 -24.76
CA GLY A 76 -19.96 0.21 -24.66
C GLY A 76 -18.52 0.11 -25.18
N ALA A 77 -18.00 1.10 -25.92
CA ALA A 77 -16.62 1.09 -26.41
C ALA A 77 -15.67 1.93 -25.53
N ASN A 78 -14.54 1.33 -25.14
CA ASN A 78 -13.47 1.99 -24.38
C ASN A 78 -12.92 3.21 -25.13
N GLY A 79 -12.48 4.23 -24.40
CA GLY A 79 -11.79 5.39 -24.97
C GLY A 79 -11.74 6.62 -24.07
N LEU A 80 -12.60 6.72 -23.06
CA LEU A 80 -12.50 7.78 -22.06
C LEU A 80 -11.30 7.53 -21.15
N GLU A 81 -10.49 8.56 -20.92
CA GLU A 81 -9.41 8.55 -19.95
C GLU A 81 -9.52 9.80 -19.06
N ILE A 82 -9.22 9.63 -17.78
CA ILE A 82 -9.11 10.72 -16.81
C ILE A 82 -7.66 10.86 -16.36
N PHE A 83 -7.23 12.07 -16.07
CA PHE A 83 -5.92 12.30 -15.48
C PHE A 83 -6.01 12.16 -13.97
N VAL A 84 -5.20 11.25 -13.42
CA VAL A 84 -5.09 11.04 -11.98
C VAL A 84 -3.67 11.40 -11.56
N GLU A 85 -3.53 12.33 -10.63
CA GLU A 85 -2.23 12.75 -10.13
C GLU A 85 -1.45 11.54 -9.57
N GLY A 86 -0.18 11.40 -9.94
CA GLY A 86 0.66 10.25 -9.59
C GLY A 86 0.44 8.97 -10.44
N LEU A 87 -0.71 8.79 -11.09
CA LEU A 87 -1.00 7.64 -11.96
C LEU A 87 -1.01 7.97 -13.46
N GLY A 88 -1.16 9.26 -13.82
CA GLY A 88 -1.27 9.71 -15.19
C GLY A 88 -2.65 9.43 -15.80
N TRP A 89 -2.70 9.37 -17.14
CA TRP A 89 -3.93 9.10 -17.89
C TRP A 89 -4.43 7.67 -17.65
N SER A 90 -5.57 7.56 -16.99
CA SER A 90 -6.19 6.30 -16.55
C SER A 90 -7.50 6.05 -17.30
N PRO A 91 -7.74 4.85 -17.84
CA PRO A 91 -8.94 4.54 -18.61
C PRO A 91 -10.19 4.43 -17.73
N VAL A 92 -11.32 4.94 -18.22
CA VAL A 92 -12.64 4.73 -17.64
C VAL A 92 -13.41 3.73 -18.51
N ASN A 93 -13.47 2.49 -18.04
CA ASN A 93 -14.16 1.43 -18.77
C ASN A 93 -15.68 1.67 -18.77
N PRO A 94 -16.38 1.52 -19.91
CA PRO A 94 -17.83 1.51 -19.96
C PRO A 94 -18.40 0.42 -19.06
N VAL A 95 -19.43 0.77 -18.30
CA VAL A 95 -20.26 -0.17 -17.54
C VAL A 95 -21.63 -0.15 -18.18
N ASP A 96 -22.12 -1.32 -18.58
CA ASP A 96 -23.39 -1.46 -19.27
C ASP A 96 -24.54 -1.00 -18.39
N GLY A 97 -25.46 -0.25 -18.97
CA GLY A 97 -26.57 0.37 -18.25
C GLY A 97 -26.14 1.54 -17.36
N ALA A 98 -24.87 1.96 -17.34
CA ALA A 98 -24.44 3.01 -16.44
C ALA A 98 -24.07 4.34 -17.11
N PHE A 99 -24.27 5.43 -16.35
CA PHE A 99 -23.76 6.76 -16.68
C PHE A 99 -22.47 7.04 -15.92
N VAL A 100 -21.51 7.64 -16.61
CA VAL A 100 -20.35 8.30 -16.00
C VAL A 100 -20.77 9.71 -15.60
N VAL A 101 -20.58 10.08 -14.34
CA VAL A 101 -20.82 11.45 -13.86
C VAL A 101 -19.49 12.18 -13.74
N ASN A 102 -19.28 13.22 -14.54
CA ASN A 102 -18.15 14.14 -14.39
C ASN A 102 -18.58 15.34 -13.57
N ILE A 103 -17.70 15.73 -12.64
CA ILE A 103 -17.77 17.01 -11.94
C ILE A 103 -17.23 18.09 -12.87
N GLY A 104 -18.01 19.16 -13.05
CA GLY A 104 -17.55 20.31 -13.81
C GLY A 104 -17.08 21.48 -12.94
N ASP A 105 -16.50 22.48 -13.59
CA ASP A 105 -15.78 23.59 -12.97
C ASP A 105 -16.69 24.43 -12.06
N LEU A 106 -17.99 24.59 -12.38
CA LEU A 106 -18.89 25.35 -11.50
C LEU A 106 -19.13 24.65 -10.17
N LEU A 107 -19.23 23.32 -10.17
CA LEU A 107 -19.43 22.57 -8.93
C LEU A 107 -18.13 22.49 -8.13
N HIS A 108 -16.98 22.51 -8.81
CA HIS A 108 -15.68 22.71 -8.18
C HIS A 108 -15.64 24.04 -7.41
N ILE A 109 -16.01 25.15 -8.07
CA ILE A 109 -16.03 26.47 -7.43
C ILE A 109 -17.03 26.51 -6.27
N LEU A 110 -18.28 26.08 -6.52
CA LEU A 110 -19.36 26.10 -5.52
C LEU A 110 -19.01 25.30 -4.27
N SER A 111 -18.37 24.14 -4.46
CA SER A 111 -17.95 23.25 -3.37
C SER A 111 -16.61 23.63 -2.75
N ASN A 112 -16.02 24.76 -3.16
CA ASN A 112 -14.72 25.22 -2.70
C ASN A 112 -13.62 24.15 -2.84
N ALA A 113 -13.55 23.51 -4.01
CA ALA A 113 -12.65 22.40 -4.34
C ALA A 113 -12.90 21.09 -3.58
N THR A 114 -14.04 20.95 -2.89
CA THR A 114 -14.46 19.68 -2.25
C THR A 114 -14.81 18.63 -3.30
N PHE A 115 -15.58 19.00 -4.33
CA PHE A 115 -15.80 18.19 -5.53
C PHE A 115 -14.89 18.70 -6.64
N GLN A 116 -13.87 17.93 -7.00
CA GLN A 116 -12.88 18.39 -7.96
C GLN A 116 -13.30 18.07 -9.41
N ALA A 117 -13.21 19.07 -10.28
CA ALA A 117 -13.33 18.88 -11.71
C ALA A 117 -12.15 18.03 -12.23
N VAL A 118 -12.45 17.00 -13.02
CA VAL A 118 -11.44 16.03 -13.47
C VAL A 118 -11.05 16.30 -14.91
N ASN A 119 -9.75 16.48 -15.14
CA ASN A 119 -9.21 16.60 -16.49
C ASN A 119 -9.37 15.25 -17.20
N HIS A 120 -10.04 15.24 -18.34
CA HIS A 120 -10.39 14.04 -19.07
C HIS A 120 -10.21 14.22 -20.57
N ARG A 121 -9.99 13.11 -21.27
CA ARG A 121 -9.77 13.07 -22.73
C ARG A 121 -10.43 11.84 -23.34
N VAL A 122 -10.60 11.84 -24.66
CA VAL A 122 -11.09 10.66 -25.39
C VAL A 122 -10.06 10.21 -26.42
N ARG A 123 -9.71 8.93 -26.37
CA ARG A 123 -8.91 8.22 -27.37
C ARG A 123 -9.83 7.52 -28.36
N VAL A 124 -9.46 7.56 -29.64
CA VAL A 124 -10.11 6.75 -30.67
C VAL A 124 -9.66 5.29 -30.55
N ASN A 125 -10.49 4.35 -30.96
CA ASN A 125 -10.16 2.92 -30.92
C ASN A 125 -9.78 2.42 -32.33
N LYS A 126 -8.94 1.38 -32.43
CA LYS A 126 -8.52 0.82 -33.72
C LYS A 126 -9.63 0.04 -34.44
N ALA A 127 -10.45 -0.68 -33.69
CA ALA A 127 -11.33 -1.71 -34.21
C ALA A 127 -12.82 -1.37 -34.09
N LYS A 128 -13.21 -0.53 -33.12
CA LYS A 128 -14.63 -0.24 -32.83
C LYS A 128 -14.90 1.26 -32.81
N GLN A 129 -16.04 1.66 -33.36
CA GLN A 129 -16.54 3.02 -33.21
C GLN A 129 -16.97 3.22 -31.75
N ARG A 130 -16.68 4.40 -31.18
CA ARG A 130 -17.24 4.83 -29.90
C ARG A 130 -18.29 5.90 -30.14
N ILE A 131 -19.50 5.69 -29.64
CA ILE A 131 -20.56 6.70 -29.63
C ILE A 131 -20.86 7.01 -28.17
N SER A 132 -20.90 8.29 -27.81
CA SER A 132 -21.24 8.70 -26.46
C SER A 132 -22.27 9.83 -26.46
N VAL A 133 -23.16 9.82 -25.48
CA VAL A 133 -24.17 10.87 -25.26
C VAL A 133 -23.80 11.58 -23.97
N ALA A 134 -23.44 12.86 -24.05
CA ALA A 134 -23.12 13.71 -22.90
C ALA A 134 -24.28 14.67 -22.65
N TYR A 135 -24.86 14.63 -21.45
CA TYR A 135 -25.83 15.59 -20.96
C TYR A 135 -25.15 16.49 -19.93
N PHE A 136 -25.08 17.79 -20.21
CA PHE A 136 -24.50 18.80 -19.34
C PHE A 136 -25.61 19.57 -18.64
N HIS A 137 -25.39 19.89 -17.36
CA HIS A 137 -26.32 20.66 -16.55
C HIS A 137 -25.59 21.78 -15.81
N GLY A 138 -26.15 22.98 -15.84
CA GLY A 138 -25.65 24.14 -15.14
C GLY A 138 -26.76 25.14 -14.77
N PRO A 139 -26.44 26.15 -13.97
CA PRO A 139 -27.40 27.18 -13.56
C PRO A 139 -27.64 28.18 -14.72
N PRO A 140 -28.59 29.12 -14.58
CA PRO A 140 -28.85 30.17 -15.58
C PRO A 140 -27.59 30.97 -15.94
N VAL A 141 -27.47 31.46 -17.18
CA VAL A 141 -26.28 32.21 -17.69
C VAL A 141 -25.96 33.46 -16.85
N GLU A 142 -26.98 34.11 -16.30
CA GLU A 142 -26.86 35.32 -15.48
C GLU A 142 -26.51 35.02 -14.01
N SER A 143 -26.30 33.76 -13.66
CA SER A 143 -25.98 33.36 -12.30
C SER A 143 -24.62 33.87 -11.86
N VAL A 144 -24.55 34.27 -10.59
CA VAL A 144 -23.29 34.47 -9.89
C VAL A 144 -22.79 33.10 -9.41
N VAL A 145 -21.58 32.74 -9.81
CA VAL A 145 -20.88 31.52 -9.38
C VAL A 145 -19.88 31.92 -8.31
N ALA A 146 -20.07 31.38 -7.11
CA ALA A 146 -19.19 31.59 -5.98
C ALA A 146 -19.14 30.32 -5.12
N PRO A 147 -18.10 30.13 -4.30
CA PRO A 147 -18.17 29.16 -3.20
C PRO A 147 -19.39 29.41 -2.34
N SER A 148 -19.98 28.33 -1.83
CA SER A 148 -21.07 28.42 -0.86
C SER A 148 -20.67 29.33 0.31
N SER A 149 -21.62 30.14 0.76
CA SER A 149 -21.53 30.95 1.97
C SER A 149 -21.25 30.14 3.23
N SER A 150 -21.46 28.82 3.19
CA SER A 150 -21.08 27.88 4.26
C SER A 150 -19.56 27.73 4.45
N PHE A 151 -18.73 28.18 3.50
CA PHE A 151 -17.27 28.15 3.62
C PHE A 151 -16.72 29.46 4.19
N GLU A 152 -16.15 29.40 5.40
CA GLU A 152 -15.55 30.55 6.09
C GLU A 152 -14.31 31.14 5.38
N ASN A 153 -13.61 30.34 4.56
CA ASN A 153 -12.39 30.73 3.85
C ASN A 153 -12.41 30.25 2.38
N PRO A 154 -13.10 30.96 1.47
CA PRO A 154 -13.23 30.54 0.08
C PRO A 154 -11.94 30.72 -0.73
N CYS A 155 -11.54 29.68 -1.45
CA CYS A 155 -10.38 29.70 -2.37
C CYS A 155 -10.70 30.36 -3.71
N PHE A 156 -11.99 30.50 -4.05
CA PHE A 156 -12.44 31.09 -5.31
C PHE A 156 -13.20 32.39 -5.06
N ARG A 157 -13.08 33.33 -6.01
CA ARG A 157 -13.85 34.57 -5.99
C ARG A 157 -15.18 34.38 -6.68
N SER A 158 -16.15 35.20 -6.28
CA SER A 158 -17.44 35.31 -6.96
C SER A 158 -17.26 35.90 -8.37
N MET A 159 -17.94 35.32 -9.36
CA MET A 159 -17.95 35.82 -10.74
C MET A 159 -19.28 35.54 -11.44
N LEU A 160 -19.63 36.33 -12.45
CA LEU A 160 -20.80 36.04 -13.28
C LEU A 160 -20.51 34.88 -14.23
N LEU A 161 -21.44 33.93 -14.36
CA LEU A 161 -21.27 32.77 -15.23
C LEU A 161 -21.08 33.18 -16.69
N VAL A 162 -21.78 34.21 -17.16
CA VAL A 162 -21.58 34.78 -18.51
C VAL A 162 -20.15 35.27 -18.74
N GLU A 163 -19.45 35.71 -17.70
CA GLU A 163 -18.04 36.13 -17.78
C GLU A 163 -17.11 34.91 -17.74
N ALA A 164 -17.41 33.91 -16.91
CA ALA A 164 -16.68 32.63 -16.85
C ALA A 164 -16.72 31.85 -18.17
N LEU A 165 -17.86 31.90 -18.87
CA LEU A 165 -18.05 31.26 -20.18
C LEU A 165 -17.37 32.04 -21.32
N LYS A 166 -17.13 33.35 -21.15
CA LYS A 166 -16.41 34.19 -22.12
C LYS A 166 -14.90 34.03 -22.00
N SER A 167 -14.38 33.80 -20.80
CA SER A 167 -12.94 33.59 -20.56
C SER A 167 -12.45 32.19 -20.98
N THR A 168 -13.34 31.25 -21.30
CA THR A 168 -12.97 29.88 -21.69
C THR A 168 -12.43 29.77 -23.13
N VAL A 169 -12.35 30.88 -23.87
CA VAL A 169 -11.64 30.97 -25.15
C VAL A 169 -10.28 31.67 -24.91
N MET A 170 -9.23 30.85 -24.78
CA MET A 170 -7.78 31.18 -24.68
C MET A 170 -7.17 31.45 -23.29
N GLU A 171 -6.40 30.45 -22.82
CA GLU A 171 -5.35 30.45 -21.77
C GLU A 171 -5.72 30.73 -20.29
N PRO A 172 -4.95 30.14 -19.33
CA PRO A 172 -5.54 29.54 -18.14
C PRO A 172 -5.67 30.49 -16.95
N LEU A 173 -6.84 30.46 -16.31
CA LEU A 173 -7.12 31.04 -14.98
C LEU A 173 -6.26 30.45 -13.83
N LEU A 174 -5.30 29.57 -14.12
CA LEU A 174 -4.42 28.92 -13.15
C LEU A 174 -3.28 29.82 -12.64
N GLU A 175 -2.92 30.90 -13.32
CA GLU A 175 -1.85 31.80 -12.84
C GLU A 175 -2.29 32.74 -11.71
N SER A 176 -3.59 33.06 -11.58
CA SER A 176 -4.08 33.98 -10.55
C SER A 176 -4.37 33.34 -9.18
N VAL A 177 -4.24 32.02 -9.03
CA VAL A 177 -4.48 31.31 -7.76
C VAL A 177 -3.17 31.11 -6.96
N ASN A 178 -2.00 31.22 -7.61
CA ASN A 178 -0.71 31.05 -6.95
C ASN A 178 -0.23 32.25 -6.11
N SER A 179 -1.01 33.34 -5.99
CA SER A 179 -0.61 34.54 -5.24
C SER A 179 -1.49 34.86 -4.02
N ILE A 180 -2.34 33.94 -3.54
CA ILE A 180 -3.09 34.13 -2.29
C ILE A 180 -2.85 32.92 -1.38
N ILE A 181 -1.65 32.86 -0.80
CA ILE A 181 -1.38 32.04 0.37
C ILE A 181 -1.83 32.86 1.58
N GLY A 182 -2.93 32.46 2.21
CA GLY A 182 -3.37 33.08 3.46
C GLY A 182 -4.83 32.84 3.81
N CYS A 183 -5.24 31.58 4.00
CA CYS A 183 -6.43 31.28 4.80
C CYS A 183 -6.10 30.18 5.81
N GLN A 184 -6.28 30.52 7.09
CA GLN A 184 -6.06 29.67 8.24
C GLN A 184 -7.08 28.52 8.26
N LYS A 185 -6.63 27.35 8.72
CA LYS A 185 -7.46 26.20 9.07
C LYS A 185 -8.56 26.62 10.05
N ILE A 186 -9.80 26.29 9.75
CA ILE A 186 -10.87 26.17 10.73
C ILE A 186 -11.12 24.67 10.91
N ASP A 187 -10.89 24.19 12.12
CA ASP A 187 -11.28 22.85 12.54
C ASP A 187 -12.73 22.94 13.06
N LEU A 188 -13.64 22.15 12.50
CA LEU A 188 -14.97 21.92 13.07
C LEU A 188 -15.26 20.41 13.10
N TYR A 189 -15.57 19.94 14.30
CA TYR A 189 -16.04 18.60 14.64
C TYR A 189 -17.53 18.45 14.35
N PHE A 190 -17.95 17.28 13.83
CA PHE A 190 -19.30 16.75 14.07
C PHE A 190 -19.25 15.21 14.22
N GLU A 191 -19.82 14.73 15.32
CA GLU A 191 -20.16 13.32 15.58
C GLU A 191 -21.41 12.93 14.76
N ALA A 192 -21.26 11.98 13.85
CA ALA A 192 -22.22 10.91 13.59
C ALA A 192 -21.56 9.86 12.68
N ASP A 193 -21.83 8.60 13.02
CA ASP A 193 -21.12 7.40 12.60
C ASP A 193 -20.90 7.18 11.09
N CYS A 194 -19.68 6.69 10.81
CA CYS A 194 -19.26 5.84 9.70
C CYS A 194 -19.09 6.45 8.29
N ASN A 195 -17.83 6.78 7.99
CA ASN A 195 -17.07 6.39 6.79
C ASN A 195 -17.75 6.57 5.43
N TYR A 196 -17.43 7.66 4.72
CA TYR A 196 -17.03 7.70 3.30
C TYR A 196 -17.20 9.12 2.75
N ILE A 197 -16.13 9.72 2.24
CA ILE A 197 -16.02 10.63 1.07
C ILE A 197 -14.69 11.37 1.23
N GLU A 198 -13.61 10.78 0.74
CA GLU A 198 -12.41 11.55 0.38
C GLU A 198 -12.01 11.23 -1.07
N LYS A 199 -12.43 12.13 -1.97
CA LYS A 199 -11.56 12.82 -2.94
C LYS A 199 -11.12 12.12 -4.25
N ALA A 200 -12.06 11.50 -4.97
CA ALA A 200 -12.15 11.56 -6.46
C ALA A 200 -13.42 10.82 -6.92
N CYS A 201 -14.41 11.51 -7.50
CA CYS A 201 -15.68 10.86 -7.87
C CYS A 201 -15.94 11.01 -9.37
N VAL A 202 -15.46 10.04 -10.17
CA VAL A 202 -16.27 9.55 -11.29
C VAL A 202 -17.30 8.59 -10.68
N LEU A 203 -18.56 9.00 -10.60
CA LEU A 203 -19.64 8.11 -10.17
C LEU A 203 -20.14 7.32 -11.38
N VAL A 204 -20.17 5.99 -11.26
CA VAL A 204 -20.82 5.09 -12.23
C VAL A 204 -22.15 4.64 -11.64
N LEU A 205 -23.27 5.06 -12.25
CA LEU A 205 -24.62 4.75 -11.76
C LEU A 205 -25.30 3.73 -12.68
N GLU A 206 -25.56 2.50 -12.21
CA GLU A 206 -26.31 1.48 -12.97
C GLU A 206 -27.81 1.83 -13.12
N TYR A 207 -28.33 1.76 -14.35
CA TYR A 207 -29.74 1.80 -14.70
C TYR A 207 -30.21 0.38 -15.05
N ILE A 208 -31.07 -0.21 -14.21
CA ILE A 208 -31.75 -1.47 -14.55
C ILE A 208 -32.99 -1.13 -15.37
N ALA A 209 -32.88 -1.24 -16.69
CA ALA A 209 -34.05 -1.28 -17.57
C ALA A 209 -34.76 -2.63 -17.37
N ALA A 210 -35.98 -2.61 -16.82
CA ALA A 210 -36.84 -3.78 -16.86
C ALA A 210 -37.16 -4.11 -18.33
N LYS A 211 -36.54 -5.15 -18.89
CA LYS A 211 -36.91 -5.70 -20.19
C LYS A 211 -38.21 -6.50 -20.02
N ASP A 212 -39.32 -5.91 -20.44
CA ASP A 212 -40.57 -6.63 -20.64
C ASP A 212 -40.44 -7.56 -21.84
N HIS A 213 -40.18 -8.83 -21.55
CA HIS A 213 -40.56 -9.94 -22.41
C HIS A 213 -41.16 -11.01 -21.52
N LYS A 214 -42.50 -11.03 -21.41
CA LYS A 214 -43.27 -12.28 -21.43
C LYS A 214 -44.74 -12.05 -21.72
N SER A 215 -45.18 -12.81 -22.71
CA SER A 215 -46.54 -13.09 -23.12
C SER A 215 -47.42 -13.61 -21.99
N ALA A 216 -48.67 -13.18 -22.02
CA ALA A 216 -49.91 -13.92 -21.77
C ALA A 216 -50.07 -14.75 -20.49
N ASN A 217 -51.15 -14.40 -19.79
CA ASN A 217 -51.89 -15.14 -18.76
C ASN A 217 -51.27 -15.17 -17.36
N ASP A 218 -51.65 -14.23 -16.49
CA ASP A 218 -52.75 -14.48 -15.55
C ASP A 218 -53.25 -13.19 -14.89
N VAL A 219 -54.51 -13.21 -14.46
CA VAL A 219 -55.35 -12.07 -14.10
C VAL A 219 -55.68 -12.10 -12.59
N ARG A 220 -55.78 -10.90 -11.96
CA ARG A 220 -56.28 -10.52 -10.60
C ARG A 220 -55.23 -10.51 -9.48
N ASN A 221 -55.11 -9.51 -8.60
CA ASN A 221 -55.85 -8.27 -8.33
C ASN A 221 -54.90 -7.27 -7.63
N GLU A 222 -55.19 -5.98 -7.83
CA GLU A 222 -54.62 -4.77 -7.19
C GLU A 222 -54.81 -4.83 -5.65
N ASP A 223 -53.91 -4.31 -4.81
CA ASP A 223 -53.69 -2.87 -4.57
C ASP A 223 -52.29 -2.55 -4.00
N ASP A 224 -51.74 -1.43 -4.50
CA ASP A 224 -50.72 -0.52 -3.96
C ASP A 224 -49.42 -1.09 -3.34
N ASP A 225 -48.41 -1.31 -4.18
CA ASP A 225 -47.00 -1.37 -3.78
C ASP A 225 -46.20 -0.32 -4.57
N HIS A 226 -45.83 0.77 -3.90
CA HIS A 226 -44.89 1.75 -4.42
C HIS A 226 -43.55 1.05 -4.69
N LYS A 227 -43.26 0.82 -5.98
CA LYS A 227 -41.99 0.32 -6.51
C LYS A 227 -40.81 1.12 -5.96
N THR A 228 -40.26 0.65 -4.85
CA THR A 228 -39.03 1.18 -4.27
C THR A 228 -37.85 0.64 -5.06
N THR A 229 -37.16 1.54 -5.77
CA THR A 229 -35.85 1.30 -6.36
C THR A 229 -34.89 0.84 -5.27
N LYS A 230 -34.59 -0.46 -5.19
CA LYS A 230 -33.58 -0.98 -4.26
C LYS A 230 -32.19 -0.61 -4.78
N PHE A 231 -31.63 0.46 -4.24
CA PHE A 231 -30.22 0.82 -4.41
C PHE A 231 -29.34 -0.29 -3.82
N ARG A 232 -28.59 -1.00 -4.67
CA ARG A 232 -27.56 -1.94 -4.23
C ARG A 232 -26.34 -1.15 -3.77
N ARG A 233 -25.85 -1.51 -2.58
CA ARG A 233 -24.75 -0.89 -1.82
C ARG A 233 -23.56 -0.52 -2.72
N LEU A 234 -23.16 0.75 -2.63
CA LEU A 234 -21.96 1.36 -3.19
C LEU A 234 -20.73 0.45 -2.97
N VAL A 235 -20.12 -0.01 -4.06
CA VAL A 235 -18.74 -0.52 -4.02
C VAL A 235 -17.85 0.72 -4.15
N SER A 236 -17.43 1.25 -3.01
CA SER A 236 -16.26 2.12 -2.98
C SER A 236 -15.06 1.36 -3.53
N VAL A 237 -14.40 1.92 -4.53
CA VAL A 237 -13.02 1.55 -4.85
C VAL A 237 -12.16 2.40 -3.92
N ASN A 238 -11.78 1.84 -2.77
CA ASN A 238 -10.75 2.48 -1.95
C ASN A 238 -9.51 2.71 -2.84
N PRO A 239 -8.89 3.90 -2.82
CA PRO A 239 -7.63 4.10 -3.51
C PRO A 239 -6.63 3.05 -3.04
N ILE A 240 -5.96 2.42 -4.01
CA ILE A 240 -4.99 1.35 -3.73
C ILE A 240 -3.85 1.96 -2.92
N LYS A 241 -3.72 1.56 -1.63
CA LYS A 241 -2.59 1.97 -0.80
C LYS A 241 -1.27 1.53 -1.43
N VAL A 242 -0.27 2.40 -1.39
CA VAL A 242 1.07 2.16 -1.92
C VAL A 242 2.04 1.91 -0.77
N ALA A 243 2.70 0.76 -0.77
CA ALA A 243 3.74 0.43 0.20
C ALA A 243 5.14 0.42 -0.44
N LEU A 244 6.12 1.01 0.22
CA LEU A 244 7.53 0.93 -0.15
C LEU A 244 8.30 0.08 0.88
N ILE A 245 8.91 -1.01 0.43
CA ILE A 245 9.66 -1.94 1.29
C ILE A 245 11.14 -1.88 0.92
N THR A 246 12.01 -1.47 1.85
CA THR A 246 13.45 -1.70 1.71
C THR A 246 13.79 -3.11 2.18
N GLY A 247 14.74 -3.78 1.54
CA GLY A 247 15.10 -5.15 1.92
C GLY A 247 14.03 -6.18 1.55
N ILE A 248 13.24 -5.89 0.51
CA ILE A 248 12.14 -6.74 0.04
C ILE A 248 12.57 -8.18 -0.31
N THR A 249 13.84 -8.38 -0.72
CA THR A 249 14.41 -9.69 -1.06
C THR A 249 14.82 -10.52 0.17
N GLY A 250 14.73 -9.95 1.36
CA GLY A 250 14.96 -10.62 2.64
C GLY A 250 13.83 -11.57 3.01
N GLN A 251 13.97 -12.24 4.16
CA GLN A 251 12.92 -13.10 4.71
C GLN A 251 11.62 -12.31 4.92
N ASP A 252 11.68 -11.27 5.73
CA ASP A 252 10.48 -10.58 6.18
C ASP A 252 9.88 -9.75 5.05
N GLY A 253 10.73 -9.14 4.21
CA GLY A 253 10.31 -8.46 2.99
C GLY A 253 9.47 -9.35 2.06
N SER A 254 9.82 -10.63 1.92
CA SER A 254 9.04 -11.56 1.10
C SER A 254 7.66 -11.88 1.68
N TYR A 255 7.55 -12.13 2.99
CA TYR A 255 6.27 -12.39 3.65
C TYR A 255 5.40 -11.14 3.75
N LEU A 256 5.99 -9.98 4.06
CA LEU A 256 5.28 -8.72 4.10
C LEU A 256 4.71 -8.35 2.72
N THR A 257 5.46 -8.63 1.65
CA THR A 257 4.98 -8.43 0.27
C THR A 257 3.73 -9.26 -0.01
N GLU A 258 3.73 -10.55 0.33
CA GLU A 258 2.56 -11.42 0.18
C GLU A 258 1.36 -10.91 0.98
N LEU A 259 1.60 -10.52 2.24
CA LEU A 259 0.57 -9.96 3.12
C LEU A 259 -0.06 -8.70 2.51
N LEU A 260 0.75 -7.72 2.12
CA LEU A 260 0.26 -6.44 1.60
C LEU A 260 -0.47 -6.61 0.25
N LEU A 261 0.05 -7.46 -0.65
CA LEU A 261 -0.64 -7.78 -1.90
C LEU A 261 -2.00 -8.44 -1.66
N SER A 262 -2.11 -9.32 -0.66
CA SER A 262 -3.39 -9.94 -0.25
C SER A 262 -4.38 -8.91 0.30
N LYS A 263 -3.88 -7.83 0.93
CA LYS A 263 -4.66 -6.71 1.45
C LYS A 263 -5.00 -5.64 0.40
N GLY A 264 -4.66 -5.87 -0.86
CA GLY A 264 -5.01 -4.95 -1.95
C GLY A 264 -3.95 -3.91 -2.29
N TYR A 265 -2.79 -3.87 -1.62
CA TYR A 265 -1.78 -2.84 -1.83
C TYR A 265 -1.11 -2.93 -3.21
N SER A 266 -0.57 -1.80 -3.66
CA SER A 266 0.51 -1.72 -4.64
C SER A 266 1.84 -1.71 -3.88
N VAL A 267 2.66 -2.75 -4.06
CA VAL A 267 3.91 -2.95 -3.33
C VAL A 267 5.10 -2.58 -4.21
N HIS A 268 5.94 -1.69 -3.71
CA HIS A 268 7.18 -1.29 -4.33
C HIS A 268 8.34 -1.76 -3.45
N GLY A 269 9.35 -2.38 -4.06
CA GLY A 269 10.50 -2.92 -3.38
C GLY A 269 11.80 -2.28 -3.82
N LEU A 270 12.64 -1.88 -2.87
CA LEU A 270 14.01 -1.48 -3.16
C LEU A 270 14.93 -2.69 -3.13
N ILE A 271 15.67 -2.90 -4.22
CA ILE A 271 16.61 -4.01 -4.40
C ILE A 271 18.01 -3.47 -4.70
N ARG A 272 19.04 -4.16 -4.18
CA ARG A 272 20.42 -3.89 -4.56
C ARG A 272 20.73 -4.49 -5.93
N ARG A 273 21.56 -3.82 -6.72
CA ARG A 273 22.17 -4.44 -7.89
C ARG A 273 23.07 -5.58 -7.42
N SER A 274 22.94 -6.75 -8.05
CA SER A 274 23.77 -7.93 -7.79
C SER A 274 24.24 -8.52 -9.12
N SER A 275 25.43 -9.13 -9.14
CA SER A 275 25.92 -9.89 -10.30
C SER A 275 25.19 -11.23 -10.48
N ASN A 276 24.61 -11.76 -9.39
CA ASN A 276 23.78 -12.96 -9.38
C ASN A 276 22.31 -12.60 -9.13
N PHE A 277 21.38 -13.50 -9.50
CA PHE A 277 19.99 -13.38 -9.09
C PHE A 277 19.89 -13.29 -7.56
N ASN A 278 19.14 -12.31 -7.06
CA ASN A 278 18.97 -12.05 -5.63
C ASN A 278 17.48 -11.89 -5.22
N THR A 279 16.56 -12.32 -6.08
CA THR A 279 15.10 -12.22 -5.93
C THR A 279 14.43 -13.57 -5.64
N GLN A 280 15.20 -14.61 -5.28
CA GLN A 280 14.72 -15.99 -5.13
C GLN A 280 13.47 -16.09 -4.24
N ARG A 281 13.38 -15.30 -3.17
CA ARG A 281 12.27 -15.32 -2.20
C ARG A 281 10.97 -14.67 -2.71
N ILE A 282 11.03 -13.93 -3.80
CA ILE A 282 9.90 -13.16 -4.35
C ILE A 282 9.64 -13.46 -5.83
N ASN A 283 10.43 -14.36 -6.44
CA ASN A 283 10.28 -14.74 -7.84
C ASN A 283 8.91 -15.36 -8.13
N HIS A 284 8.32 -16.10 -7.19
CA HIS A 284 6.97 -16.68 -7.34
C HIS A 284 5.85 -15.64 -7.30
N ILE A 285 6.14 -14.43 -6.79
CA ILE A 285 5.22 -13.28 -6.75
C ILE A 285 5.38 -12.43 -8.01
N TYR A 286 6.56 -12.45 -8.62
CA TYR A 286 6.88 -11.62 -9.77
C TYR A 286 6.06 -12.01 -10.99
N ILE A 287 5.35 -11.03 -11.53
CA ILE A 287 4.56 -11.17 -12.76
C ILE A 287 5.42 -10.68 -13.92
N ASP A 288 5.43 -11.44 -15.01
CA ASP A 288 6.14 -11.14 -16.25
C ASP A 288 5.97 -9.64 -16.66
N PRO A 289 7.06 -8.93 -17.02
CA PRO A 289 7.03 -7.52 -17.46
C PRO A 289 6.07 -7.25 -18.61
N HIS A 290 5.80 -8.23 -19.47
CA HIS A 290 4.84 -8.12 -20.58
C HIS A 290 3.39 -8.04 -20.07
N ASN A 291 3.14 -8.40 -18.81
CA ASN A 291 1.87 -8.26 -18.09
C ASN A 291 1.91 -7.13 -17.02
N ALA A 292 2.88 -6.21 -17.09
CA ALA A 292 3.13 -5.18 -16.07
C ALA A 292 1.92 -4.30 -15.71
N HIS A 293 0.95 -4.13 -16.61
CA HIS A 293 -0.28 -3.39 -16.34
C HIS A 293 -1.17 -4.05 -15.27
N LYS A 294 -0.94 -5.34 -14.96
CA LYS A 294 -1.60 -6.08 -13.86
C LYS A 294 -0.70 -6.28 -12.64
N ALA A 295 0.60 -5.94 -12.74
CA ALA A 295 1.57 -6.20 -11.70
C ALA A 295 1.45 -5.17 -10.57
N ARG A 296 0.94 -5.63 -9.43
CA ARG A 296 0.87 -4.84 -8.17
C ARG A 296 2.19 -4.85 -7.39
N MET A 297 3.21 -5.55 -7.87
CA MET A 297 4.57 -5.54 -7.30
C MET A 297 5.56 -4.94 -8.30
N LYS A 298 6.33 -3.94 -7.88
CA LYS A 298 7.38 -3.29 -8.71
C LYS A 298 8.70 -3.22 -7.95
N LEU A 299 9.81 -3.52 -8.62
CA LEU A 299 11.15 -3.51 -8.03
C LEU A 299 12.00 -2.37 -8.59
N HIS A 300 12.79 -1.73 -7.73
CA HIS A 300 13.57 -0.54 -8.04
C HIS A 300 14.98 -0.66 -7.48
N TYR A 301 15.99 -0.28 -8.26
CA TYR A 301 17.37 -0.31 -7.80
C TYR A 301 17.68 0.85 -6.85
N ALA A 302 18.16 0.52 -5.66
CA ALA A 302 18.61 1.48 -4.64
C ALA A 302 19.53 0.79 -3.61
N ASP A 303 20.21 1.60 -2.81
CA ASP A 303 20.98 1.14 -1.66
C ASP A 303 20.78 2.09 -0.47
N LEU A 304 20.82 1.56 0.75
CA LEU A 304 20.71 2.35 1.98
C LEU A 304 21.92 3.24 2.21
N THR A 305 23.03 3.00 1.52
CA THR A 305 24.21 3.88 1.54
C THR A 305 24.09 5.05 0.55
N ASP A 306 23.11 5.05 -0.36
CA ASP A 306 22.88 6.10 -1.35
C ASP A 306 21.57 6.85 -1.12
N ALA A 307 21.65 7.98 -0.41
CA ALA A 307 20.51 8.85 -0.11
C ALA A 307 19.77 9.34 -1.37
N SER A 308 20.47 9.53 -2.49
CA SER A 308 19.87 10.03 -3.73
C SER A 308 18.91 8.99 -4.31
N SER A 309 19.31 7.72 -4.30
CA SER A 309 18.46 6.62 -4.75
C SER A 309 17.20 6.49 -3.89
N LEU A 310 17.32 6.62 -2.56
CA LEU A 310 16.18 6.54 -1.64
C LEU A 310 15.19 7.68 -1.91
N ARG A 311 15.68 8.93 -1.97
CA ARG A 311 14.84 10.10 -2.19
C ARG A 311 14.14 10.04 -3.55
N ARG A 312 14.86 9.67 -4.61
CA ARG A 312 14.30 9.50 -5.96
C ARG A 312 13.08 8.59 -5.96
N TRP A 313 13.18 7.43 -5.29
CA TRP A 313 12.08 6.46 -5.28
C TRP A 313 10.95 6.88 -4.36
N ILE A 314 11.21 7.52 -3.22
CA ILE A 314 10.14 8.12 -2.41
C ILE A 314 9.35 9.14 -3.24
N ASP A 315 10.02 10.05 -3.95
CA ASP A 315 9.34 11.07 -4.78
C ASP A 315 8.56 10.46 -5.95
N THR A 316 9.13 9.46 -6.61
CA THR A 316 8.48 8.82 -7.78
C THR A 316 7.30 7.95 -7.40
N ILE A 317 7.40 7.25 -6.26
CA ILE A 317 6.40 6.27 -5.82
C ILE A 317 5.32 6.93 -4.99
N ALA A 318 5.68 7.97 -4.23
CA ALA A 318 4.84 8.67 -3.28
C ALA A 318 4.05 7.68 -2.38
N PRO A 319 4.75 6.86 -1.56
CA PRO A 319 4.15 5.79 -0.78
C PRO A 319 3.27 6.30 0.36
N ASP A 320 2.28 5.50 0.75
CA ASP A 320 1.48 5.70 1.96
C ASP A 320 2.14 5.08 3.19
N GLU A 321 2.80 3.93 3.00
CA GLU A 321 3.47 3.18 4.06
C GLU A 321 4.90 2.82 3.62
N ILE A 322 5.90 3.10 4.45
CA ILE A 322 7.31 2.76 4.22
C ILE A 322 7.76 1.77 5.29
N TYR A 323 8.30 0.63 4.86
CA TYR A 323 8.85 -0.40 5.74
C TYR A 323 10.37 -0.53 5.53
N ASN A 324 11.15 -0.09 6.51
CA ASN A 324 12.59 -0.18 6.47
C ASN A 324 13.09 -1.53 7.03
N LEU A 325 13.18 -2.54 6.15
CA LEU A 325 13.64 -3.89 6.51
C LEU A 325 15.07 -4.18 6.02
N ALA A 326 15.66 -3.29 5.19
CA ALA A 326 17.02 -3.47 4.71
C ALA A 326 18.04 -3.33 5.86
N ALA A 327 18.96 -4.30 5.93
CA ALA A 327 20.07 -4.30 6.87
C ALA A 327 21.16 -5.29 6.42
N GLN A 328 22.40 -5.02 6.82
CA GLN A 328 23.34 -6.11 7.09
C GLN A 328 22.89 -6.73 8.43
N SER A 329 22.12 -7.84 8.36
CA SER A 329 21.38 -8.36 9.52
C SER A 329 22.08 -9.49 10.28
N HIS A 330 23.28 -9.90 9.87
CA HIS A 330 23.99 -10.99 10.49
C HIS A 330 24.96 -10.48 11.56
N VAL A 331 24.74 -10.89 12.81
CA VAL A 331 25.49 -10.39 13.97
C VAL A 331 26.98 -10.73 13.88
N ALA A 332 27.35 -11.98 13.56
CA ALA A 332 28.77 -12.35 13.47
C ALA A 332 29.52 -11.54 12.40
N VAL A 333 28.95 -11.42 11.20
CA VAL A 333 29.48 -10.60 10.09
C VAL A 333 29.64 -9.13 10.49
N SER A 334 28.82 -8.60 11.40
CA SER A 334 28.98 -7.21 11.84
C SER A 334 30.29 -6.93 12.59
N PHE A 335 30.92 -7.94 13.20
CA PHE A 335 32.27 -7.79 13.77
C PHE A 335 33.35 -7.72 12.70
N GLU A 336 33.14 -8.37 11.55
CA GLU A 336 34.06 -8.38 10.43
C GLU A 336 33.99 -7.10 9.60
N ILE A 337 32.77 -6.56 9.41
CA ILE A 337 32.50 -5.35 8.62
C ILE A 337 31.65 -4.33 9.41
N PRO A 338 32.19 -3.80 10.53
CA PRO A 338 31.43 -2.92 11.42
C PRO A 338 31.03 -1.61 10.74
N ASP A 339 31.93 -0.98 9.98
CA ASP A 339 31.68 0.31 9.33
C ASP A 339 30.56 0.22 8.29
N TYR A 340 30.58 -0.81 7.44
CA TYR A 340 29.51 -1.06 6.49
C TYR A 340 28.19 -1.38 7.20
N THR A 341 28.24 -2.14 8.29
CA THR A 341 27.05 -2.44 9.09
C THR A 341 26.46 -1.16 9.67
N ALA A 342 27.27 -0.27 10.23
CA ALA A 342 26.82 1.01 10.76
C ALA A 342 26.24 1.92 9.65
N ASP A 343 26.92 2.02 8.51
CA ASP A 343 26.47 2.86 7.40
C ASP A 343 25.12 2.43 6.83
N VAL A 344 24.86 1.13 6.72
CA VAL A 344 23.57 0.59 6.26
C VAL A 344 22.52 0.62 7.36
N VAL A 345 22.81 0.08 8.55
CA VAL A 345 21.81 -0.19 9.59
C VAL A 345 21.45 1.07 10.36
N ALA A 346 22.44 1.88 10.77
CA ALA A 346 22.20 3.13 11.48
C ALA A 346 21.96 4.27 10.50
N THR A 347 22.98 4.66 9.74
CA THR A 347 22.93 5.85 8.89
C THR A 347 21.98 5.68 7.71
N GLY A 348 21.83 4.48 7.16
CA GLY A 348 20.83 4.19 6.13
C GLY A 348 19.39 4.37 6.61
N SER A 349 19.09 4.03 7.87
CA SER A 349 17.79 4.31 8.48
C SER A 349 17.57 5.82 8.63
N LEU A 350 18.60 6.57 9.05
CA LEU A 350 18.56 8.03 9.10
C LEU A 350 18.34 8.65 7.71
N ARG A 351 19.03 8.17 6.67
CA ARG A 351 18.87 8.66 5.29
C ARG A 351 17.44 8.46 4.79
N LEU A 352 16.81 7.33 5.11
CA LEU A 352 15.44 7.05 4.68
C LEU A 352 14.42 7.94 5.42
N LEU A 353 14.58 8.13 6.73
CA LEU A 353 13.79 9.07 7.53
C LEU A 353 13.93 10.52 7.01
N GLU A 354 15.15 10.96 6.71
CA GLU A 354 15.41 12.29 6.19
C GLU A 354 14.87 12.49 4.77
N ALA A 355 14.96 11.47 3.92
CA ALA A 355 14.37 11.48 2.59
C ALA A 355 12.83 11.58 2.67
N LEU A 356 12.21 10.85 3.60
CA LEU A 356 10.77 10.97 3.88
C LEU A 356 10.40 12.37 4.40
N ARG A 357 11.12 12.89 5.40
CA ARG A 357 10.88 14.24 5.95
C ARG A 357 11.00 15.30 4.86
N SER A 358 12.02 15.19 4.02
CA SER A 358 12.24 16.09 2.88
C SER A 358 11.12 15.99 1.84
N HIS A 359 10.63 14.78 1.55
CA HIS A 359 9.49 14.57 0.65
C HIS A 359 8.22 15.21 1.19
N ILE A 360 7.90 14.97 2.47
CA ILE A 360 6.74 15.58 3.16
C ILE A 360 6.86 17.10 3.12
N SER A 361 8.03 17.65 3.44
CA SER A 361 8.27 19.09 3.42
C SER A 361 8.14 19.70 2.03
N ALA A 362 8.57 18.99 0.98
CA ALA A 362 8.55 19.50 -0.39
C ALA A 362 7.17 19.40 -1.05
N THR A 363 6.39 18.38 -0.70
CA THR A 363 5.09 18.08 -1.35
C THR A 363 3.88 18.50 -0.51
N GLY A 364 4.05 18.72 0.79
CA GLY A 364 2.94 18.92 1.73
C GLY A 364 2.14 17.64 2.00
N ARG A 365 2.57 16.47 1.48
CA ARG A 365 1.86 15.19 1.67
C ARG A 365 1.80 14.82 3.14
N LYS A 366 0.59 14.55 3.63
CA LYS A 366 0.33 14.10 5.01
C LYS A 366 -0.03 12.62 5.03
N GLY A 367 0.10 12.02 6.21
CA GLY A 367 -0.36 10.64 6.44
C GLY A 367 0.57 9.54 5.94
N VAL A 368 1.79 9.86 5.49
CA VAL A 368 2.80 8.83 5.18
C VAL A 368 3.30 8.22 6.49
N LYS A 369 3.24 6.90 6.59
CA LYS A 369 3.61 6.15 7.79
C LYS A 369 4.91 5.37 7.58
N TYR A 370 5.74 5.31 8.61
CA TYR A 370 7.06 4.71 8.58
C TYR A 370 7.20 3.62 9.63
N TYR A 371 7.74 2.47 9.24
CA TYR A 371 8.10 1.37 10.13
C TYR A 371 9.61 1.15 10.09
N GLN A 372 10.23 1.17 11.27
CA GLN A 372 11.61 0.73 11.47
C GLN A 372 11.63 -0.71 11.98
N ALA A 373 12.39 -1.57 11.29
CA ALA A 373 12.73 -2.88 11.84
C ALA A 373 13.71 -2.72 13.01
N GLY A 374 13.20 -2.67 14.23
CA GLY A 374 13.97 -2.86 15.46
C GLY A 374 14.34 -4.33 15.65
N SER A 375 15.04 -4.65 16.74
CA SER A 375 15.54 -6.00 17.00
C SER A 375 15.74 -6.22 18.51
N SER A 376 15.41 -7.41 19.01
CA SER A 376 15.72 -7.80 20.40
C SER A 376 17.22 -7.75 20.74
N GLU A 377 18.10 -7.93 19.76
CA GLU A 377 19.55 -7.74 19.89
C GLU A 377 19.95 -6.36 20.46
N MET A 378 19.07 -5.35 20.39
CA MET A 378 19.29 -4.05 21.05
C MET A 378 19.40 -4.19 22.58
N PHE A 379 18.65 -5.11 23.19
CA PHE A 379 18.73 -5.39 24.63
C PHE A 379 20.08 -6.00 25.01
N GLY A 380 20.68 -6.80 24.12
CA GLY A 380 21.98 -7.41 24.31
C GLY A 380 22.09 -8.16 25.65
N SER A 381 22.92 -7.67 26.58
CA SER A 381 23.13 -8.34 27.88
C SER A 381 22.13 -7.98 28.97
N THR A 382 21.13 -7.14 28.70
CA THR A 382 20.07 -6.83 29.68
C THR A 382 19.23 -8.09 29.94
N PRO A 383 19.00 -8.49 31.20
CA PRO A 383 18.36 -9.75 31.52
C PRO A 383 16.87 -9.80 31.08
N PRO A 384 16.35 -10.98 30.71
CA PRO A 384 14.94 -11.16 30.35
C PRO A 384 13.98 -11.23 31.56
N PRO A 385 12.66 -11.08 31.33
CA PRO A 385 12.03 -10.73 30.06
C PRO A 385 12.22 -9.25 29.70
N GLN A 386 12.39 -8.95 28.42
CA GLN A 386 12.59 -7.58 27.94
C GLN A 386 11.32 -7.03 27.27
N ALA A 387 10.90 -5.84 27.72
CA ALA A 387 9.76 -5.06 27.24
C ALA A 387 10.21 -3.73 26.60
N GLU A 388 9.28 -2.87 26.17
CA GLU A 388 9.59 -1.60 25.50
C GLU A 388 10.44 -0.62 26.33
N ASP A 389 10.31 -0.65 27.66
CA ASP A 389 11.02 0.23 28.60
C ASP A 389 12.32 -0.38 29.13
N THR A 390 12.64 -1.61 28.73
CA THR A 390 13.86 -2.30 29.17
C THR A 390 15.10 -1.64 28.55
N PRO A 391 16.14 -1.32 29.35
CA PRO A 391 17.29 -0.58 28.84
C PRO A 391 18.11 -1.40 27.84
N PHE A 392 18.57 -0.74 26.78
CA PHE A 392 19.45 -1.35 25.78
C PHE A 392 20.89 -1.48 26.30
N HIS A 393 21.50 -2.65 26.10
CA HIS A 393 22.92 -2.88 26.34
C HIS A 393 23.52 -3.72 25.20
N PRO A 394 23.70 -3.12 24.00
CA PRO A 394 24.04 -3.85 22.78
C PRO A 394 25.40 -4.55 22.87
N ARG A 395 25.49 -5.76 22.31
CA ARG A 395 26.68 -6.64 22.37
C ARG A 395 27.32 -6.91 21.01
N SER A 396 27.07 -6.07 20.01
CA SER A 396 27.69 -6.17 18.68
C SER A 396 27.59 -4.85 17.91
N PRO A 397 28.42 -4.65 16.85
CA PRO A 397 28.27 -3.50 15.95
C PRO A 397 26.88 -3.42 15.31
N TYR A 398 26.28 -4.58 14.95
CA TYR A 398 24.89 -4.64 14.48
C TYR A 398 23.90 -4.11 15.53
N ALA A 399 23.99 -4.59 16.77
CA ALA A 399 23.07 -4.19 17.84
C ALA A 399 23.19 -2.70 18.16
N ALA A 400 24.42 -2.17 18.25
CA ALA A 400 24.65 -0.74 18.46
C ALA A 400 24.06 0.10 17.31
N SER A 401 24.21 -0.37 16.07
CA SER A 401 23.63 0.29 14.90
C SER A 401 22.10 0.27 14.90
N LYS A 402 21.48 -0.82 15.37
CA LYS A 402 20.02 -0.91 15.55
C LYS A 402 19.53 0.02 16.66
N VAL A 403 20.27 0.16 17.76
CA VAL A 403 19.97 1.14 18.82
C VAL A 403 20.00 2.57 18.24
N ALA A 404 21.00 2.90 17.42
CA ALA A 404 21.03 4.20 16.75
C ALA A 404 19.82 4.41 15.82
N ALA A 405 19.48 3.43 14.98
CA ALA A 405 18.31 3.49 14.11
C ALA A 405 16.99 3.64 14.88
N HIS A 406 16.86 2.96 16.02
CA HIS A 406 15.72 3.09 16.93
C HIS A 406 15.58 4.54 17.40
N TRP A 407 16.67 5.11 17.93
CA TRP A 407 16.66 6.50 18.42
C TRP A 407 16.48 7.54 17.32
N TYR A 408 17.02 7.33 16.12
CA TYR A 408 16.70 8.21 14.98
C TYR A 408 15.21 8.18 14.66
N THR A 409 14.58 7.02 14.70
CA THR A 409 13.14 6.87 14.44
C THR A 409 12.31 7.55 15.51
N VAL A 410 12.62 7.34 16.80
CA VAL A 410 11.99 8.02 17.93
C VAL A 410 12.11 9.53 17.78
N ASN A 411 13.32 10.03 17.53
CA ASN A 411 13.59 11.46 17.41
C ASN A 411 12.82 12.10 16.25
N TYR A 412 12.69 11.43 15.09
CA TYR A 412 11.91 11.97 13.97
C TYR A 412 10.40 11.97 14.23
N ARG A 413 9.90 10.99 15.00
CA ARG A 413 8.52 11.00 15.50
C ARG A 413 8.29 12.18 16.43
N GLU A 414 9.16 12.40 17.41
CA GLU A 414 8.99 13.42 18.44
C GLU A 414 9.25 14.85 17.94
N ALA A 415 10.33 15.05 17.16
CA ALA A 415 10.75 16.38 16.71
C ALA A 415 9.92 16.92 15.52
N TYR A 416 9.42 16.02 14.65
CA TYR A 416 8.75 16.41 13.41
C TYR A 416 7.31 15.91 13.31
N GLY A 417 6.81 15.14 14.28
CA GLY A 417 5.46 14.57 14.26
C GLY A 417 5.25 13.54 13.14
N ILE A 418 6.32 12.93 12.61
CA ILE A 418 6.20 11.88 11.60
C ILE A 418 5.59 10.64 12.25
N TYR A 419 4.62 10.01 11.58
CA TYR A 419 4.11 8.71 11.99
C TYR A 419 5.21 7.66 11.76
N ALA A 420 6.03 7.41 12.78
CA ALA A 420 7.16 6.47 12.71
C ALA A 420 7.15 5.52 13.91
N CYS A 421 7.09 4.21 13.65
CA CYS A 421 7.05 3.16 14.68
C CYS A 421 8.33 2.32 14.66
N ASN A 422 8.79 1.86 15.83
CA ASN A 422 9.75 0.77 15.93
C ASN A 422 9.04 -0.53 16.29
N GLY A 423 9.19 -1.55 15.44
CA GLY A 423 8.92 -2.91 15.86
C GLY A 423 10.14 -3.52 16.52
N ILE A 424 10.13 -3.70 17.83
CA ILE A 424 11.20 -4.36 18.60
C ILE A 424 10.98 -5.88 18.52
N LEU A 425 11.23 -6.44 17.33
CA LEU A 425 10.96 -7.84 17.06
C LEU A 425 12.05 -8.74 17.65
N PHE A 426 11.61 -9.79 18.35
CA PHE A 426 12.46 -10.91 18.75
C PHE A 426 12.76 -11.82 17.58
N ASN A 427 13.58 -12.86 17.78
CA ASN A 427 14.03 -13.70 16.68
C ASN A 427 12.82 -14.35 15.99
N HIS A 428 12.80 -14.30 14.67
CA HIS A 428 11.74 -14.90 13.88
C HIS A 428 12.31 -15.54 12.63
N GLU A 429 11.86 -16.77 12.41
CA GLU A 429 12.50 -17.72 11.53
C GLU A 429 11.46 -18.24 10.54
N SER A 430 11.92 -18.93 9.50
CA SER A 430 11.06 -19.53 8.49
C SER A 430 11.88 -20.41 7.53
N PRO A 431 11.21 -21.17 6.64
CA PRO A 431 11.84 -21.79 5.47
C PRO A 431 12.51 -20.81 4.49
N ARG A 432 12.39 -19.49 4.70
CA ARG A 432 13.06 -18.44 3.90
C ARG A 432 14.24 -17.81 4.62
N ARG A 433 14.55 -18.20 5.86
CA ARG A 433 15.66 -17.65 6.65
C ARG A 433 17.00 -17.77 5.92
N GLY A 434 17.90 -16.82 6.12
CA GLY A 434 19.26 -16.93 5.56
C GLY A 434 20.00 -18.13 6.16
N GLU A 435 20.72 -18.87 5.32
CA GLU A 435 21.33 -20.17 5.71
C GLU A 435 22.45 -20.03 6.75
N ASN A 436 22.99 -18.82 6.93
CA ASN A 436 24.01 -18.52 7.94
C ASN A 436 23.44 -18.32 9.35
N PHE A 437 22.12 -18.14 9.51
CA PHE A 437 21.50 -18.06 10.83
C PHE A 437 21.34 -19.46 11.44
N VAL A 438 21.53 -19.57 12.75
CA VAL A 438 21.68 -20.85 13.47
C VAL A 438 20.54 -21.85 13.20
N THR A 439 19.29 -21.39 13.25
CA THR A 439 18.09 -22.22 13.03
C THR A 439 18.10 -22.83 11.62
N ARG A 440 18.32 -22.01 10.60
CA ARG A 440 18.35 -22.45 9.21
C ARG A 440 19.56 -23.30 8.88
N LYS A 441 20.72 -22.96 9.45
CA LYS A 441 21.93 -23.77 9.36
C LYS A 441 21.69 -25.18 9.90
N ILE A 442 20.99 -25.28 11.04
CA ILE A 442 20.59 -26.57 11.64
C ILE A 442 19.64 -27.31 10.71
N THR A 443 18.52 -26.72 10.29
CA THR A 443 17.50 -27.45 9.51
C THR A 443 18.01 -27.86 8.13
N ARG A 444 18.84 -27.05 7.47
CA ARG A 444 19.53 -27.44 6.23
C ARG A 444 20.47 -28.62 6.41
N ALA A 445 21.26 -28.61 7.48
CA ALA A 445 22.14 -29.73 7.79
C ALA A 445 21.34 -30.99 8.14
N VAL A 446 20.25 -30.88 8.91
CA VAL A 446 19.34 -31.99 9.23
C VAL A 446 18.79 -32.62 7.95
N GLY A 447 18.28 -31.80 7.03
CA GLY A 447 17.77 -32.28 5.73
C GLY A 447 18.83 -33.05 4.95
N ARG A 448 20.03 -32.49 4.81
CA ARG A 448 21.14 -33.15 4.09
C ARG A 448 21.67 -34.39 4.78
N ILE A 449 21.81 -34.38 6.10
CA ILE A 449 22.24 -35.54 6.88
C ILE A 449 21.25 -36.67 6.73
N LYS A 450 19.94 -36.37 6.81
CA LYS A 450 18.89 -37.38 6.64
C LYS A 450 18.92 -38.05 5.26
N ILE A 451 19.34 -37.34 4.23
CA ILE A 451 19.42 -37.81 2.84
C ILE A 451 20.83 -38.35 2.48
N GLY A 452 21.79 -38.31 3.42
CA GLY A 452 23.15 -38.84 3.22
C GLY A 452 24.04 -37.95 2.35
N LEU A 453 23.71 -36.65 2.22
CA LEU A 453 24.53 -35.65 1.50
C LEU A 453 25.55 -34.95 2.41
N GLN A 454 25.37 -35.04 3.73
CA GLN A 454 26.23 -34.39 4.71
C GLN A 454 26.38 -35.30 5.94
N ASN A 455 27.54 -35.26 6.60
CA ASN A 455 27.80 -36.10 7.77
C ASN A 455 27.83 -35.32 9.10
N LYS A 456 28.39 -34.10 9.06
CA LYS A 456 28.67 -33.29 10.25
C LYS A 456 28.10 -31.88 10.16
N LEU A 457 27.72 -31.32 11.30
CA LEU A 457 27.26 -29.94 11.47
C LEU A 457 28.15 -29.23 12.50
N PHE A 458 28.82 -28.16 12.10
CA PHE A 458 29.67 -27.37 12.99
C PHE A 458 28.94 -26.16 13.56
N LEU A 459 28.92 -26.00 14.88
CA LEU A 459 28.24 -24.91 15.58
C LEU A 459 29.14 -24.26 16.65
N GLY A 460 28.67 -23.13 17.21
CA GLY A 460 29.33 -22.40 18.28
C GLY A 460 28.68 -22.66 19.64
N ASN A 461 28.18 -21.60 20.28
CA ASN A 461 27.53 -21.68 21.58
C ASN A 461 26.15 -22.36 21.50
N LEU A 462 26.00 -23.53 22.13
CA LEU A 462 24.73 -24.26 22.20
C LEU A 462 23.79 -23.77 23.33
N GLN A 463 24.34 -23.06 24.32
CA GLN A 463 23.61 -22.61 25.51
C GLN A 463 22.93 -21.25 25.32
N ALA A 464 23.19 -20.57 24.20
CA ALA A 464 22.49 -19.34 23.85
C ALA A 464 20.98 -19.60 23.73
N SER A 465 20.17 -18.83 24.45
CA SER A 465 18.71 -18.94 24.49
C SER A 465 18.04 -17.77 23.76
N ARG A 466 17.01 -18.07 22.96
CA ARG A 466 16.30 -17.10 22.13
C ARG A 466 14.80 -17.39 22.13
N ASP A 467 14.02 -16.32 22.04
CA ASP A 467 12.61 -16.33 21.71
C ASP A 467 12.45 -16.37 20.18
N TRP A 468 12.00 -17.51 19.67
CA TRP A 468 11.86 -17.79 18.23
C TRP A 468 10.40 -17.89 17.82
N GLY A 469 9.94 -16.91 17.04
CA GLY A 469 8.64 -16.92 16.37
C GLY A 469 8.71 -17.20 14.86
N PHE A 470 7.55 -17.22 14.22
CA PHE A 470 7.45 -17.36 12.76
C PHE A 470 7.40 -16.00 12.06
N ALA A 471 8.26 -15.81 11.04
CA ALA A 471 8.34 -14.54 10.31
C ALA A 471 7.01 -14.11 9.67
N GLY A 472 6.19 -15.06 9.20
CA GLY A 472 4.88 -14.75 8.62
C GLY A 472 3.87 -14.18 9.62
N ASP A 473 3.98 -14.55 10.91
CA ASP A 473 3.17 -13.94 11.98
C ASP A 473 3.69 -12.54 12.32
N TYR A 474 5.00 -12.33 12.27
CA TYR A 474 5.64 -11.09 12.70
C TYR A 474 5.41 -9.94 11.71
N VAL A 475 5.36 -10.22 10.40
CA VAL A 475 5.04 -9.19 9.40
C VAL A 475 3.62 -8.65 9.53
N GLU A 476 2.69 -9.42 10.11
CA GLU A 476 1.36 -8.93 10.46
C GLU A 476 1.43 -7.86 11.56
N ALA A 477 2.28 -8.06 12.58
CA ALA A 477 2.51 -7.03 13.61
C ALA A 477 3.09 -5.74 13.01
N MET A 478 4.06 -5.84 12.08
CA MET A 478 4.61 -4.67 11.38
C MET A 478 3.51 -3.85 10.69
N TRP A 479 2.60 -4.52 9.99
CA TRP A 479 1.47 -3.88 9.33
C TRP A 479 0.49 -3.27 10.34
N LEU A 480 0.12 -4.01 11.38
CA LEU A 480 -0.80 -3.56 12.44
C LEU A 480 -0.31 -2.28 13.13
N MET A 481 1.00 -2.14 13.40
CA MET A 481 1.58 -0.92 13.99
C MET A 481 1.31 0.32 13.15
N LEU A 482 1.32 0.20 11.82
CA LEU A 482 1.00 1.32 10.92
C LEU A 482 -0.51 1.55 10.75
N GLN A 483 -1.37 0.68 11.28
CA GLN A 483 -2.82 0.89 11.22
C GLN A 483 -3.37 1.63 12.44
N GLN A 484 -2.54 1.86 13.48
CA GLN A 484 -2.97 2.55 14.69
C GLN A 484 -3.23 4.05 14.44
N GLU A 485 -3.93 4.68 15.38
CA GLU A 485 -4.21 6.11 15.36
C GLU A 485 -2.91 6.92 15.58
N LYS A 486 -2.06 6.47 16.50
CA LYS A 486 -0.81 7.14 16.88
C LYS A 486 0.39 6.21 16.69
N PRO A 487 1.55 6.74 16.27
CA PRO A 487 2.78 5.96 16.16
C PRO A 487 3.32 5.63 17.56
N ASP A 488 3.86 4.42 17.72
CA ASP A 488 4.42 3.94 18.98
C ASP A 488 5.37 2.77 18.71
N ASP A 489 6.11 2.34 19.74
CA ASP A 489 7.06 1.23 19.68
C ASP A 489 6.49 0.00 20.39
N TYR A 490 6.74 -1.19 19.84
CA TYR A 490 6.13 -2.44 20.33
C TYR A 490 7.11 -3.60 20.29
N VAL A 491 7.20 -4.34 21.39
CA VAL A 491 7.84 -5.65 21.45
C VAL A 491 6.93 -6.70 20.82
N VAL A 492 7.50 -7.48 19.91
CA VAL A 492 6.82 -8.59 19.21
C VAL A 492 7.65 -9.85 19.44
N ALA A 493 7.07 -10.78 20.20
CA ALA A 493 7.75 -11.95 20.75
C ALA A 493 6.75 -13.07 21.06
N THR A 494 7.23 -14.32 21.13
CA THR A 494 6.40 -15.45 21.56
C THR A 494 6.25 -15.52 23.07
N GLU A 495 7.17 -14.91 23.81
CA GLU A 495 7.33 -15.01 25.26
C GLU A 495 7.77 -16.41 25.73
N GLU A 496 8.30 -17.22 24.81
CA GLU A 496 8.90 -18.53 25.06
C GLU A 496 10.33 -18.53 24.51
N SER A 497 11.31 -18.85 25.36
CA SER A 497 12.73 -18.88 24.99
C SER A 497 13.28 -20.30 25.04
N HIS A 498 14.03 -20.69 24.02
CA HIS A 498 14.67 -22.00 23.91
C HIS A 498 16.15 -21.87 23.59
N THR A 499 16.95 -22.82 24.03
CA THR A 499 18.38 -22.91 23.72
C THR A 499 18.61 -23.44 22.29
N VAL A 500 19.81 -23.19 21.75
CA VAL A 500 20.25 -23.81 20.49
C VAL A 500 20.31 -25.35 20.63
N GLU A 501 20.64 -25.86 21.81
CA GLU A 501 20.58 -27.30 22.13
C GLU A 501 19.15 -27.86 22.02
N GLU A 502 18.14 -27.21 22.62
CA GLU A 502 16.74 -27.61 22.47
C GLU A 502 16.28 -27.58 21.00
N PHE A 503 16.75 -26.61 20.21
CA PHE A 503 16.46 -26.57 18.78
C PHE A 503 17.05 -27.78 18.04
N LEU A 504 18.29 -28.18 18.36
CA LEU A 504 18.92 -29.39 17.82
C LEU A 504 18.14 -30.64 18.19
N GLU A 505 17.74 -30.78 19.46
CA GLU A 505 16.96 -31.92 19.94
C GLU A 505 15.64 -32.05 19.18
N LYS A 506 14.89 -30.96 19.03
CA LYS A 506 13.62 -30.97 18.30
C LYS A 506 13.83 -31.25 16.80
N ALA A 507 14.81 -30.63 16.16
CA ALA A 507 15.04 -30.76 14.72
C ALA A 507 15.54 -32.16 14.33
N PHE A 508 16.57 -32.69 15.00
CA PHE A 508 17.09 -34.04 14.73
C PHE A 508 16.13 -35.12 15.21
N GLY A 509 15.53 -34.94 16.39
CA GLY A 509 14.57 -35.89 16.94
C GLY A 509 13.36 -36.09 16.03
N TYR A 510 12.88 -35.03 15.38
CA TYR A 510 11.77 -35.10 14.43
C TYR A 510 12.03 -36.02 13.23
N VAL A 511 13.30 -36.16 12.81
CA VAL A 511 13.70 -37.07 11.71
C VAL A 511 14.26 -38.41 12.19
N GLY A 512 14.15 -38.70 13.49
CA GLY A 512 14.64 -39.92 14.10
C GLY A 512 16.18 -40.02 14.13
N LEU A 513 16.88 -38.90 14.26
CA LEU A 513 18.33 -38.83 14.40
C LEU A 513 18.71 -38.30 15.78
N ASN A 514 19.90 -38.70 16.26
CA ASN A 514 20.50 -38.14 17.46
C ASN A 514 21.52 -37.05 17.06
N TRP A 515 21.28 -35.81 17.46
CA TRP A 515 22.13 -34.68 17.06
C TRP A 515 23.59 -34.83 17.51
N LYS A 516 23.83 -35.52 18.64
CA LYS A 516 25.17 -35.69 19.23
C LYS A 516 26.12 -36.49 18.34
N ASP A 517 25.60 -37.30 17.43
CA ASP A 517 26.41 -38.08 16.48
C ASP A 517 26.95 -37.21 15.33
N HIS A 518 26.30 -36.06 15.08
CA HIS A 518 26.53 -35.22 13.92
C HIS A 518 27.10 -33.84 14.25
N VAL A 519 26.85 -33.31 15.44
CA VAL A 519 27.25 -31.94 15.80
C VAL A 519 28.65 -31.90 16.40
N GLU A 520 29.46 -30.96 15.91
CA GLU A 520 30.78 -30.66 16.45
C GLU A 520 30.89 -29.15 16.77
N ILE A 521 31.63 -28.83 17.83
CA ILE A 521 31.82 -27.44 18.26
C ILE A 521 33.07 -26.87 17.59
N ASP A 522 32.90 -25.72 16.96
CA ASP A 522 33.98 -24.97 16.32
C ASP A 522 34.02 -23.54 16.87
N LYS A 523 35.20 -23.17 17.41
CA LYS A 523 35.45 -21.87 18.04
C LYS A 523 35.20 -20.70 17.08
N ARG A 524 35.28 -20.91 15.76
CA ARG A 524 35.02 -19.88 14.75
C ARG A 524 33.58 -19.37 14.75
N TYR A 525 32.63 -20.11 15.31
CA TYR A 525 31.23 -19.68 15.40
C TYR A 525 30.89 -18.96 16.71
N PHE A 526 31.84 -18.83 17.63
CA PHE A 526 31.67 -17.98 18.81
C PHE A 526 31.84 -16.52 18.44
N ARG A 527 31.03 -15.67 19.05
CA ARG A 527 31.10 -14.21 18.87
C ARG A 527 32.07 -13.62 19.91
N PRO A 528 32.75 -12.50 19.59
CA PRO A 528 33.61 -11.81 20.56
C PRO A 528 32.85 -11.43 21.85
N THR A 529 31.59 -11.02 21.71
CA THR A 529 30.66 -10.79 22.81
C THR A 529 29.33 -11.46 22.48
N GLU A 530 28.91 -12.38 23.34
CA GLU A 530 27.67 -13.13 23.18
C GLU A 530 26.47 -12.38 23.79
N VAL A 531 25.28 -12.75 23.33
CA VAL A 531 23.99 -12.47 23.95
C VAL A 531 23.44 -13.80 24.49
N ASP A 532 23.37 -13.93 25.81
CA ASP A 532 23.09 -15.22 26.45
C ASP A 532 21.61 -15.60 26.37
N ASN A 533 20.71 -14.69 26.72
CA ASN A 533 19.27 -14.96 26.77
C ASN A 533 18.42 -13.77 26.33
N LEU A 534 17.53 -14.01 25.36
CA LEU A 534 16.50 -13.07 24.93
C LEU A 534 15.12 -13.72 25.05
N LYS A 535 14.23 -13.07 25.79
CA LYS A 535 12.83 -13.47 25.96
C LYS A 535 11.96 -12.22 26.05
N GLY A 536 11.02 -12.05 25.12
CA GLY A 536 10.23 -10.82 25.09
C GLY A 536 9.06 -10.84 26.07
N ASP A 537 8.60 -9.64 26.42
CA ASP A 537 7.24 -9.39 26.92
C ASP A 537 6.47 -8.62 25.84
N SER A 538 5.53 -9.29 25.18
CA SER A 538 4.70 -8.74 24.10
C SER A 538 3.32 -8.28 24.60
N THR A 539 3.18 -8.00 25.91
CA THR A 539 1.92 -7.57 26.52
C THR A 539 1.31 -6.34 25.85
N LYS A 540 2.14 -5.34 25.48
CA LYS A 540 1.66 -4.15 24.78
C LYS A 540 1.12 -4.48 23.38
N ALA A 541 1.84 -5.29 22.60
CA ALA A 541 1.40 -5.73 21.28
C ALA A 541 0.08 -6.51 21.35
N ARG A 542 -0.09 -7.41 22.33
CA ARG A 542 -1.37 -8.11 22.55
C ARG A 542 -2.52 -7.16 22.86
N LYS A 543 -2.31 -6.22 23.80
CA LYS A 543 -3.37 -5.33 24.28
C LYS A 543 -3.77 -4.27 23.25
N VAL A 544 -2.79 -3.71 22.54
CA VAL A 544 -3.01 -2.56 21.64
C VAL A 544 -3.24 -3.01 20.20
N LEU A 545 -2.41 -3.94 19.68
CA LEU A 545 -2.51 -4.39 18.30
C LEU A 545 -3.46 -5.58 18.12
N GLY A 546 -3.88 -6.23 19.21
CA GLY A 546 -4.58 -7.51 19.16
C GLY A 546 -3.73 -8.65 18.59
N TRP A 547 -2.40 -8.46 18.51
CA TRP A 547 -1.49 -9.41 17.89
C TRP A 547 -1.09 -10.52 18.88
N LYS A 548 -1.01 -11.75 18.40
CA LYS A 548 -0.44 -12.90 19.11
C LYS A 548 0.23 -13.85 18.12
N PRO A 549 1.29 -14.57 18.50
CA PRO A 549 1.88 -15.60 17.64
C PRO A 549 0.85 -16.70 17.37
N LYS A 550 0.84 -17.23 16.14
CA LYS A 550 -0.02 -18.33 15.71
C LYS A 550 0.78 -19.64 15.63
N VAL A 551 2.04 -19.55 15.25
CA VAL A 551 2.97 -20.69 15.15
C VAL A 551 3.83 -20.77 16.40
N GLY A 552 3.70 -21.87 17.14
CA GLY A 552 4.55 -22.17 18.30
C GLY A 552 5.91 -22.78 17.92
N PHE A 553 6.82 -22.88 18.90
CA PHE A 553 8.21 -23.33 18.69
C PHE A 553 8.32 -24.68 17.95
N GLU A 554 7.62 -25.73 18.43
CA GLU A 554 7.72 -27.05 17.80
C GLU A 554 7.19 -27.05 16.35
N GLN A 555 6.13 -26.30 16.08
CA GLN A 555 5.55 -26.20 14.75
C GLN A 555 6.51 -25.46 13.80
N LEU A 556 7.17 -24.42 14.28
CA LEU A 556 8.20 -23.69 13.53
C LEU A 556 9.37 -24.61 13.16
N VAL A 557 9.89 -25.37 14.12
CA VAL A 557 11.00 -26.32 13.87
C VAL A 557 10.60 -27.35 12.81
N LYS A 558 9.43 -28.00 12.96
CA LYS A 558 8.94 -28.99 11.98
C LYS A 558 8.77 -28.38 10.59
N MET A 559 8.13 -27.21 10.50
CA MET A 559 7.94 -26.49 9.23
C MET A 559 9.26 -26.24 8.51
N MET A 560 10.30 -25.81 9.24
CA MET A 560 11.62 -25.57 8.65
C MET A 560 12.33 -26.86 8.24
N VAL A 561 12.23 -27.92 9.06
CA VAL A 561 12.83 -29.23 8.75
C VAL A 561 12.17 -29.87 7.54
N ASP A 562 10.84 -29.87 7.45
CA ASP A 562 10.09 -30.44 6.33
C ASP A 562 10.52 -29.81 5.00
N GLU A 563 10.57 -28.48 4.94
CA GLU A 563 10.99 -27.73 3.74
C GLU A 563 12.46 -28.00 3.37
N ASP A 564 13.36 -28.03 4.36
CA ASP A 564 14.78 -28.27 4.08
C ASP A 564 15.08 -29.76 3.73
N ILE A 565 14.25 -30.71 4.16
CA ILE A 565 14.27 -32.09 3.65
C ILE A 565 13.87 -32.13 2.18
N GLU A 566 12.79 -31.44 1.79
CA GLU A 566 12.38 -31.39 0.38
C GLU A 566 13.44 -30.73 -0.50
N LEU A 567 14.12 -29.70 -0.01
CA LEU A 567 15.29 -29.13 -0.68
C LEU A 567 16.43 -30.15 -0.81
N ALA A 568 16.77 -30.85 0.27
CA ALA A 568 17.82 -31.88 0.25
C ALA A 568 17.49 -33.06 -0.68
N LYS A 569 16.21 -33.44 -0.81
CA LYS A 569 15.75 -34.45 -1.79
C LYS A 569 15.97 -33.97 -3.23
N ARG A 570 15.64 -32.71 -3.53
CA ARG A 570 15.88 -32.12 -4.86
C ARG A 570 17.37 -32.09 -5.19
N GLU A 571 18.20 -31.68 -4.23
CA GLU A 571 19.66 -31.72 -4.34
C GLU A 571 20.16 -33.14 -4.60
N LYS A 572 19.66 -34.13 -3.86
CA LYS A 572 20.06 -35.53 -4.02
C LYS A 572 19.76 -36.06 -5.41
N VAL A 573 18.61 -35.73 -5.99
CA VAL A 573 18.29 -36.09 -7.37
C VAL A 573 19.32 -35.53 -8.36
N LEU A 574 19.76 -34.28 -8.17
CA LEU A 574 20.77 -33.66 -9.04
C LEU A 574 22.16 -34.29 -8.85
N VAL A 575 22.53 -34.62 -7.61
CA VAL A 575 23.78 -35.32 -7.29
C VAL A 575 23.81 -36.71 -7.90
N ASP A 576 22.75 -37.49 -7.72
CA ASP A 576 22.67 -38.87 -8.23
C ASP A 576 22.65 -38.91 -9.77
N ALA A 577 22.14 -37.85 -10.41
CA ALA A 577 22.15 -37.68 -11.85
C ALA A 577 23.45 -37.03 -12.40
N GLY A 578 24.41 -36.66 -11.55
CA GLY A 578 25.69 -36.08 -11.95
C GLY A 578 25.64 -34.61 -12.39
N TYR A 579 24.59 -33.87 -12.03
CA TYR A 579 24.44 -32.44 -12.34
C TYR A 579 24.92 -31.51 -11.21
N MET A 580 25.24 -32.07 -10.04
CA MET A 580 25.73 -31.32 -8.88
C MET A 580 26.77 -32.15 -8.12
N ASP A 581 27.82 -31.52 -7.61
CA ASP A 581 28.78 -32.18 -6.72
C ASP A 581 28.17 -32.33 -5.32
N ALA A 582 28.22 -33.53 -4.74
CA ALA A 582 27.74 -33.80 -3.38
C ALA A 582 28.49 -32.97 -2.31
N GLN A 583 29.73 -32.58 -2.60
CA GLN A 583 30.54 -31.76 -1.69
C GLN A 583 30.34 -30.25 -1.89
N GLN A 584 29.65 -29.82 -2.95
CA GLN A 584 29.26 -28.43 -3.09
C GLN A 584 28.17 -28.10 -2.07
N GLN A 585 28.60 -27.54 -0.95
CA GLN A 585 27.70 -26.77 -0.10
C GLN A 585 27.42 -25.43 -0.82
N PRO A 586 26.15 -25.00 -0.96
CA PRO A 586 25.78 -23.70 -1.51
C PRO A 586 26.26 -22.55 -0.63
#